data_AF-A0A7S0CM63-F1
#
_entry.id   AF-A0A7S0CM63-F1
#
_cell.length_a   1.000
_cell.length_b   1.000
_cell.length_c   1.000
_cell.angle_alpha   90.00
_cell.angle_beta   90.00
_cell.angle_gamma   90.00
#
_symmetry.space_group_name_H-M   'P 1'
#
loop_
_entity.id
_entity.type
_entity.pdbx_description
1 polymer ?
#
loop_
_entity_poly.entity_id
_entity_poly.type
_entity_poly.pdbx_seq_one_letter_code
_entity_poly.pdbx_strand_id
1 'polypeptide(L)'
;PKLDWLQTTFKLSQLQLIELVMRYSILIGVNLDKTLIPGVAFWRECLKEQSDVEVMRKIISQPRELAQSYSRLQKRSDLFNQLDIPLELLWGKARYTDEM
;
A
#
# COMPACT_ATOMS: atom_id res chain seq x y z
N PRO A 1 19.48 0.59 -3.14
CA PRO A 1 18.39 0.60 -4.14
C PRO A 1 16.99 0.67 -3.50
N LYS A 2 16.61 -0.26 -2.62
CA LYS A 2 15.26 -0.28 -2.02
C LYS A 2 15.02 0.85 -1.02
N LEU A 3 16.01 1.11 -0.16
CA LEU A 3 15.97 2.23 0.79
C LEU A 3 15.90 3.58 0.05
N ASP A 4 16.74 3.74 -0.98
CA ASP A 4 16.73 4.93 -1.83
C ASP A 4 15.38 5.13 -2.53
N TRP A 5 14.80 4.04 -3.05
CA TRP A 5 13.49 4.06 -3.68
C TRP A 5 12.37 4.42 -2.69
N LEU A 6 12.37 3.85 -1.48
CA LEU A 6 11.42 4.24 -0.43
C LEU A 6 11.58 5.72 -0.08
N GLN A 7 12.81 6.19 0.07
CA GLN A 7 13.09 7.57 0.43
C GLN A 7 12.59 8.56 -0.61
N THR A 8 12.87 8.29 -1.89
CA THR A 8 12.48 9.15 -3.02
C THR A 8 10.99 9.08 -3.32
N THR A 9 10.39 7.89 -3.34
CA THR A 9 8.97 7.69 -3.62
C THR A 9 8.09 8.38 -2.59
N PHE A 10 8.46 8.26 -1.31
CA PHE A 10 7.68 8.79 -0.20
C PHE A 10 8.20 10.12 0.35
N LYS A 11 9.22 10.72 -0.30
CA LYS A 11 9.87 11.98 0.10
C LYS A 11 10.27 12.00 1.59
N LEU A 12 10.84 10.90 2.07
CA LEU A 12 11.17 10.72 3.48
C LEU A 12 12.51 11.40 3.82
N SER A 13 12.57 12.02 5.00
CA SER A 13 13.85 12.33 5.61
C SER A 13 14.59 11.05 6.01
N GLN A 14 15.89 11.14 6.27
CA GLN A 14 16.68 9.98 6.71
C GLN A 14 16.12 9.37 8.01
N LEU A 15 15.70 10.21 8.96
CA LEU A 15 15.11 9.75 10.23
C LEU A 15 13.77 9.05 10.01
N GLN A 16 12.91 9.60 9.14
CA GLN A 16 11.63 8.98 8.80
C GLN A 16 11.82 7.63 8.10
N LEU A 17 12.82 7.51 7.23
CA LEU A 17 13.16 6.25 6.57
C LEU A 17 13.62 5.19 7.59
N ILE A 18 14.48 5.58 8.54
CA ILE A 18 14.93 4.69 9.62
C ILE A 18 13.73 4.23 10.45
N GLU A 19 12.88 5.15 10.90
CA GLU A 19 11.68 4.81 11.68
C GLU A 19 10.75 3.86 10.92
N LEU A 20 10.50 4.14 9.63
CA LEU A 20 9.65 3.32 8.77
C LEU A 20 10.17 1.88 8.67
N VAL A 21 11.47 1.72 8.38
CA VAL A 21 12.08 0.39 8.19
C VAL A 21 12.19 -0.37 9.49
N MET A 22 12.49 0.30 10.60
CA MET A 22 12.55 -0.31 11.93
C MET A 22 11.17 -0.79 12.39
N ARG A 23 10.12 0.02 12.15
CA ARG A 23 8.74 -0.33 12.51
C ARG A 23 8.16 -1.40 11.58
N TYR A 24 8.52 -1.37 10.29
CA TYR A 24 7.98 -2.25 9.26
C TYR A 24 9.09 -2.92 8.44
N SER A 25 9.85 -3.80 9.11
CA SER A 25 10.93 -4.58 8.48
C SER A 25 10.47 -5.45 7.29
N ILE A 26 9.18 -5.70 7.15
CA ILE A 26 8.62 -6.40 5.97
C ILE A 26 8.94 -5.68 4.66
N LEU A 27 9.03 -4.35 4.66
CA LEU A 27 9.34 -3.57 3.46
C LEU A 27 10.70 -3.94 2.88
N ILE A 28 11.69 -4.22 3.72
CA ILE A 28 13.02 -4.64 3.26
C ILE A 28 13.07 -6.13 2.89
N GLY A 29 12.15 -6.95 3.38
CA GLY A 29 12.08 -8.39 3.07
C GLY A 29 11.44 -8.72 1.72
N VAL A 30 10.56 -7.87 1.19
CA VAL A 30 9.88 -8.11 -0.09
C VAL A 30 10.70 -7.63 -1.30
N ASN A 31 10.32 -8.09 -2.50
CA ASN A 31 11.00 -7.73 -3.74
C ASN A 31 10.55 -6.32 -4.21
N LEU A 32 11.51 -5.49 -4.63
CA LEU A 32 11.23 -4.13 -5.08
C LEU A 32 10.35 -4.11 -6.34
N ASP A 33 10.82 -4.77 -7.41
CA ASP A 33 10.20 -4.72 -8.74
C ASP A 33 8.93 -5.56 -8.86
N LYS A 34 8.81 -6.62 -8.05
CA LYS A 34 7.66 -7.54 -8.06
C LYS A 34 6.59 -7.22 -7.02
N THR A 35 6.89 -6.40 -6.02
CA THR A 35 5.97 -6.15 -4.90
C THR A 35 5.78 -4.66 -4.64
N LEU A 36 6.86 -3.94 -4.31
CA LEU A 36 6.73 -2.56 -3.85
C LEU A 36 6.32 -1.60 -4.99
N ILE A 37 7.00 -1.67 -6.14
CA ILE A 37 6.68 -0.79 -7.29
C ILE A 37 5.26 -1.06 -7.82
N PRO A 38 4.87 -2.31 -8.13
CA PRO A 38 3.51 -2.60 -8.56
C PRO A 38 2.47 -2.28 -7.49
N GLY A 39 2.79 -2.47 -6.21
CA GLY A 39 1.90 -2.16 -5.09
C GLY A 39 1.59 -0.66 -4.98
N VAL A 40 2.58 0.22 -5.16
CA VAL A 40 2.33 1.68 -5.18
C VAL A 40 1.44 2.05 -6.36
N ALA A 41 1.73 1.52 -7.56
CA ALA A 41 0.93 1.80 -8.75
C ALA A 41 -0.52 1.33 -8.59
N PHE A 42 -0.71 0.12 -8.06
CA PHE A 42 -2.02 -0.45 -7.75
C PHE A 42 -2.83 0.44 -6.81
N TRP A 43 -2.25 0.85 -5.68
CA TRP A 43 -2.97 1.65 -4.70
C TRP A 43 -3.25 3.07 -5.16
N ARG A 44 -2.43 3.64 -6.05
CA ARG A 44 -2.74 4.90 -6.73
C ARG A 44 -3.99 4.78 -7.59
N GLU A 45 -4.11 3.70 -8.36
CA GLU A 45 -5.29 3.47 -9.21
C GLU A 45 -6.54 3.23 -8.37
N CYS A 46 -6.46 2.35 -7.36
CA CYS A 46 -7.61 2.06 -6.48
C CYS A 46 -8.09 3.30 -5.69
N LEU A 47 -7.23 4.28 -5.46
CA LEU A 47 -7.52 5.47 -4.67
C LEU A 47 -7.42 6.75 -5.52
N LYS A 48 -7.68 6.66 -6.84
CA LYS A 48 -7.50 7.78 -7.79
C LYS A 48 -8.34 9.03 -7.49
N GLU A 49 -9.39 8.89 -6.71
CA GLU A 49 -10.21 10.02 -6.22
C GLU A 49 -9.50 10.84 -5.12
N GLN A 50 -8.41 10.31 -4.53
CA GLN A 50 -7.55 11.00 -3.57
C GLN A 50 -6.32 11.58 -4.28
N SER A 51 -5.74 12.65 -3.73
CA SER A 51 -4.49 13.19 -4.26
C SER A 51 -3.32 12.24 -4.05
N ASP A 52 -2.31 12.30 -4.92
CA ASP A 52 -1.10 11.46 -4.79
C ASP A 52 -0.45 11.59 -3.41
N VAL A 53 -0.44 12.80 -2.84
CA VAL A 53 0.12 13.07 -1.50
C VAL A 53 -0.68 12.35 -0.41
N GLU A 54 -2.00 12.31 -0.51
CA GLU A 54 -2.86 11.58 0.42
C GLU A 54 -2.66 10.07 0.31
N VAL A 55 -2.59 9.54 -0.91
CA VAL A 55 -2.32 8.12 -1.16
C VAL A 55 -0.95 7.73 -0.58
N MET A 56 0.11 8.52 -0.85
CA MET A 56 1.44 8.25 -0.31
C MET A 56 1.44 8.26 1.23
N ARG A 57 0.79 9.26 1.84
CA ARG A 57 0.66 9.34 3.31
C ARG A 57 -0.08 8.13 3.87
N LYS A 58 -1.17 7.72 3.22
CA LYS A 58 -1.97 6.55 3.60
C LYS A 58 -1.15 5.26 3.54
N ILE A 59 -0.34 5.07 2.47
CA ILE A 59 0.58 3.94 2.34
C ILE A 59 1.63 3.91 3.46
N ILE A 60 2.26 5.04 3.77
CA ILE A 60 3.27 5.12 4.84
C ILE A 60 2.64 4.84 6.22
N SER A 61 1.37 5.20 6.43
CA SER A 61 0.66 4.91 7.69
C SER A 61 0.37 3.42 7.90
N GLN A 62 0.25 2.64 6.81
CA GLN A 62 -0.01 1.20 6.85
C GLN A 62 0.83 0.46 5.79
N PRO A 63 2.17 0.39 5.95
CA PRO A 63 3.05 -0.14 4.91
C PRO A 63 2.89 -1.64 4.63
N ARG A 64 2.15 -2.35 5.49
CA ARG A 64 1.78 -3.75 5.26
C ARG A 64 0.91 -3.92 4.01
N GLU A 65 0.08 -2.94 3.67
CA GLU A 65 -0.73 -2.96 2.43
C GLU A 65 0.15 -2.93 1.17
N LEU A 66 1.35 -2.34 1.27
CA LEU A 66 2.33 -2.32 0.18
C LEU A 66 3.11 -3.63 0.06
N ALA A 67 3.25 -4.37 1.15
CA ALA A 67 3.96 -5.65 1.18
C ALA A 67 3.08 -6.86 0.84
N GLN A 68 1.77 -6.65 0.59
CA GLN A 68 0.89 -7.71 0.12
C GLN A 68 1.30 -8.17 -1.28
N SER A 69 1.02 -9.43 -1.57
CA SER A 69 1.27 -9.99 -2.90
C SER A 69 0.41 -9.29 -3.94
N TYR A 70 1.03 -8.71 -4.96
CA TYR A 70 0.34 -8.04 -6.07
C TYR A 70 -0.72 -8.95 -6.72
N SER A 71 -0.42 -10.24 -6.92
CA SER A 71 -1.39 -11.18 -7.50
C SER A 71 -2.59 -11.45 -6.61
N ARG A 72 -2.46 -11.31 -5.28
CA ARG A 72 -3.60 -11.41 -4.35
C ARG A 72 -4.44 -10.13 -4.37
N LEU A 73 -3.78 -8.97 -4.44
CA LEU A 73 -4.46 -7.67 -4.56
C LEU A 73 -5.28 -7.61 -5.85
N GLN A 74 -4.69 -8.03 -6.98
CA GLN A 74 -5.38 -8.07 -8.28
C GLN A 74 -6.64 -8.93 -8.23
N LYS A 75 -6.55 -10.16 -7.70
CA LYS A 75 -7.73 -11.03 -7.57
C LYS A 75 -8.84 -10.40 -6.73
N ARG A 76 -8.49 -9.65 -5.68
CA ARG A 76 -9.46 -8.96 -4.83
C ARG A 76 -10.07 -7.75 -5.54
N SER A 77 -9.28 -6.94 -6.26
CA SER A 77 -9.83 -5.84 -7.05
C SER A 77 -10.74 -6.34 -8.17
N ASP A 78 -10.40 -7.45 -8.81
CA ASP A 78 -11.23 -8.06 -9.86
C ASP A 78 -12.60 -8.47 -9.28
N LEU A 79 -12.61 -9.06 -8.08
CA LEU A 79 -13.84 -9.40 -7.38
C LEU A 79 -14.67 -8.17 -6.99
N PHE A 80 -14.02 -7.10 -6.51
CA PHE A 80 -14.70 -5.85 -6.19
C PHE A 80 -15.38 -5.27 -7.43
N ASN A 81 -14.66 -5.21 -8.55
CA ASN A 81 -15.22 -4.76 -9.82
C ASN A 81 -16.39 -5.64 -10.29
N GLN A 82 -16.29 -6.97 -10.14
CA GLN A 82 -17.38 -7.89 -10.50
C GLN A 82 -18.65 -7.70 -9.66
N LEU A 83 -18.50 -7.26 -8.41
CA LEU A 83 -19.59 -7.05 -7.46
C LEU A 83 -20.03 -5.59 -7.36
N ASP A 84 -19.49 -4.71 -8.21
CA ASP A 84 -19.73 -3.25 -8.15
C ASP A 84 -19.44 -2.64 -6.77
N ILE A 85 -18.42 -3.17 -6.09
CA ILE A 85 -17.94 -2.67 -4.79
C ILE A 85 -16.85 -1.62 -5.04
N PRO A 86 -16.95 -0.42 -4.45
CA PRO A 86 -15.94 0.62 -4.62
C PRO A 86 -14.53 0.17 -4.19
N LEU A 87 -13.53 0.38 -5.05
CA LEU A 87 -12.15 -0.12 -4.86
C LEU A 87 -11.43 0.52 -3.67
N GLU A 88 -11.84 1.70 -3.21
CA GLU A 88 -11.31 2.33 -2.02
C GLU A 88 -11.57 1.51 -0.75
N LEU A 89 -12.63 0.69 -0.74
CA LEU A 89 -12.96 -0.23 0.35
C LEU A 89 -12.02 -1.44 0.40
N LEU A 90 -11.18 -1.62 -0.62
CA LEU A 90 -10.14 -2.66 -0.62
C LEU A 90 -9.06 -2.36 0.43
N TRP A 91 -8.89 -1.07 0.77
CA TRP A 91 -7.86 -0.60 1.69
C TRP A 91 -8.15 -0.97 3.14
N GLY A 92 -7.21 -1.70 3.76
CA GLY A 92 -7.25 -2.04 5.18
C GLY A 92 -8.14 -3.26 5.46
N LYS A 93 -8.33 -3.54 6.76
CA LYS A 93 -9.27 -4.59 7.19
C LYS A 93 -10.69 -4.04 7.10
N ALA A 94 -11.62 -4.83 6.55
CA ALA A 94 -13.02 -4.67 6.89
C ALA A 94 -13.10 -4.66 8.43
N ARG A 95 -13.56 -3.55 9.00
CA ARG A 95 -13.97 -3.59 10.40
C ARG A 95 -15.16 -4.51 10.41
N TYR A 96 -15.01 -5.71 10.96
CA TYR A 96 -16.17 -6.46 11.41
C TYR A 96 -16.84 -5.56 12.43
N THR A 97 -17.90 -4.88 12.02
CA THR A 97 -18.88 -4.38 12.98
C THR A 97 -19.57 -5.63 13.48
N ASP A 98 -19.03 -6.22 14.54
CA ASP A 98 -19.79 -7.14 15.37
C ASP A 98 -20.89 -6.30 16.05
N GLU A 99 -21.89 -5.87 15.28
CA GLU A 99 -23.20 -5.55 15.81
C GLU A 99 -23.95 -6.89 15.86
N MET A 100 -23.76 -7.60 16.98
CA MET A 100 -24.69 -8.60 17.49
C MET A 100 -25.47 -8.02 18.66
#